data_AF-A0A7W5V866-F1
#
_entry.id   AF-A0A7W5V866-F1
#
_cell.length_a   1.000
_cell.length_b   1.000
_cell.length_c   1.000
_cell.angle_alpha   90.00
_cell.angle_beta   90.00
_cell.angle_gamma   90.00
#
_symmetry.space_group_name_H-M   'P 1'
#
loop_
_entity.id
_entity.type
_entity.pdbx_description
1 polymer ?
#
loop_
_entity_poly.entity_id
_entity_poly.type
_entity_poly.pdbx_seq_one_letter_code
_entity_poly.pdbx_strand_id
1 'polypeptide(L)'
;MTTSTQSLSPLLFWAGAAVGHFGAIHPGWSYPWLPTAYVGAALLVVLGLVSVRWRRTAPLPPSVRVVAALAGALLVAHQLATPADVTGLSRTGSFLLYGAALAVALWRRRPEQRAGTLLIAEGVGADRIASRVKDPERTLVLYRARDPREAAAARELRARGVPVMIVEGAEHDPRAKEAVSASGLSRLVPDISERRVVVYGPRGFVRYVRGALSKLRQRA
;
A
#
# COMPACT_ATOMS: atom_id res chain seq x y z
N MET A 1 24.12 -8.32 15.54
CA MET A 1 22.78 -8.55 16.14
C MET A 1 22.27 -7.19 16.61
N THR A 2 21.51 -6.48 15.78
CA THR A 2 21.04 -5.13 16.08
C THR A 2 19.52 -5.17 16.20
N THR A 3 19.04 -5.20 17.45
CA THR A 3 17.64 -5.04 17.80
C THR A 3 17.25 -3.59 17.53
N SER A 4 16.48 -3.35 16.46
CA SER A 4 15.87 -2.03 16.23
C SER A 4 14.83 -1.79 17.31
N THR A 5 15.16 -0.95 18.30
CA THR A 5 14.20 -0.39 19.24
C THR A 5 13.22 0.48 18.45
N GLN A 6 12.05 -0.08 18.10
CA GLN A 6 10.95 0.69 17.55
C GLN A 6 10.51 1.71 18.60
N SER A 7 10.74 2.98 18.31
CA SER A 7 10.44 4.09 19.20
C SER A 7 8.92 4.17 19.44
N LEU A 8 8.49 3.77 20.65
CA LEU A 8 7.14 3.96 21.17
C LEU A 8 6.77 5.45 21.38
N SER A 9 7.71 6.35 21.11
CA SER A 9 7.64 7.79 21.34
C SER A 9 6.39 8.47 20.78
N PRO A 10 5.91 8.17 19.56
CA PRO A 10 4.70 8.82 19.05
C PRO A 10 3.45 8.39 19.82
N LEU A 11 3.38 7.14 20.26
CA LEU A 11 2.22 6.56 20.94
C LEU A 11 2.12 7.07 22.38
N LEU A 12 3.26 7.16 23.08
CA LEU A 12 3.36 7.77 24.40
C LEU A 12 3.08 9.28 24.35
N PHE A 13 3.50 9.96 23.28
CA PHE A 13 3.14 11.36 23.03
C PHE A 13 1.63 11.54 22.85
N TRP A 14 0.97 10.71 22.04
CA TRP A 14 -0.48 10.75 21.85
C TRP A 14 -1.27 10.39 23.12
N ALA A 15 -0.80 9.41 23.88
CA ALA A 15 -1.40 9.07 25.17
C ALA A 15 -1.23 10.19 26.20
N GLY A 16 -0.04 10.81 26.27
CA GLY A 16 0.23 11.97 27.12
C GLY A 16 -0.57 13.21 26.73
N ALA A 17 -0.72 13.48 25.43
CA ALA A 17 -1.54 14.59 24.93
C ALA A 17 -3.03 14.38 25.23
N ALA A 18 -3.53 13.14 25.13
CA ALA A 18 -4.90 12.82 25.52
C ALA A 18 -5.12 12.98 27.03
N VAL A 19 -4.21 12.49 27.87
CA VAL A 19 -4.29 12.66 29.33
C VAL A 19 -4.16 14.14 29.73
N GLY A 20 -3.28 14.89 29.07
CA GLY A 20 -3.16 16.34 29.25
C GLY A 20 -4.43 17.11 28.86
N HIS A 21 -5.12 16.69 27.80
CA HIS A 21 -6.41 17.26 27.40
C HIS A 21 -7.51 17.03 28.44
N PHE A 22 -7.52 15.88 29.12
CA PHE A 22 -8.49 15.60 30.19
C PHE A 22 -8.08 16.16 31.55
N GLY A 23 -6.78 16.30 31.83
CA GLY A 23 -6.26 16.81 33.11
C GLY A 23 -6.13 18.34 33.18
N ALA A 24 -5.89 19.02 32.06
CA ALA A 24 -5.74 20.49 32.03
C ALA A 24 -7.08 21.24 32.03
N ILE A 25 -8.19 20.53 31.83
CA ILE A 25 -9.53 21.04 32.13
C ILE A 25 -9.73 20.80 33.63
N HIS A 26 -9.40 21.77 34.48
CA HIS A 26 -9.97 21.84 35.82
C HIS A 26 -11.34 22.50 35.68
N PRO A 27 -12.45 21.74 35.58
CA PRO A 27 -13.75 22.33 35.38
C PRO A 27 -14.29 22.74 36.75
N GLY A 28 -14.64 24.01 36.93
CA GLY A 28 -15.49 24.39 38.06
C GLY A 28 -16.79 23.55 38.05
N TRP A 29 -17.41 23.41 39.23
CA TRP A 29 -18.64 22.62 39.46
C TRP A 29 -19.82 22.93 38.51
N SER A 30 -19.74 23.99 37.71
CA SER A 30 -20.77 24.46 36.79
C SER A 30 -20.64 23.96 35.35
N TYR A 31 -19.69 23.07 35.02
CA TYR A 31 -19.57 22.53 33.65
C TYR A 31 -20.40 21.25 33.48
N PRO A 32 -21.53 21.27 32.75
CA PRO A 32 -22.33 20.07 32.51
C PRO A 32 -21.57 19.17 31.53
N TRP A 33 -20.95 18.11 32.03
CA TRP A 33 -20.47 17.04 31.16
C TRP A 33 -21.66 16.47 30.39
N LEU A 34 -21.73 16.71 29.09
CA LEU A 34 -22.57 15.87 28.25
C LEU A 34 -21.90 14.49 28.16
N PRO A 35 -22.64 13.38 28.37
CA PRO A 35 -22.16 12.00 28.17
C PRO A 35 -21.44 11.78 26.82
N THR A 36 -21.73 12.64 25.84
CA THR A 36 -21.13 12.67 24.51
C THR A 36 -19.62 12.91 24.51
N ALA A 37 -19.06 13.64 25.49
CA ALA A 37 -17.62 13.89 25.56
C ALA A 37 -16.83 12.61 25.89
N TYR A 38 -17.32 11.81 26.85
CA TYR A 38 -16.73 10.52 27.20
C TYR A 38 -16.88 9.50 26.07
N VAL A 39 -18.02 9.50 25.38
CA VAL A 39 -18.24 8.65 24.20
C VAL A 39 -17.27 9.03 23.07
N GLY A 40 -17.05 10.32 22.83
CA GLY A 40 -16.07 10.80 21.86
C GLY A 40 -14.64 10.39 22.20
N ALA A 41 -14.26 10.50 23.47
CA ALA A 41 -12.96 10.05 23.97
C ALA A 41 -12.75 8.54 23.78
N ALA A 42 -13.75 7.74 24.18
CA ALA A 42 -13.72 6.29 24.05
C ALA A 42 -13.62 5.85 22.59
N LEU A 43 -14.37 6.49 21.67
CA LEU A 43 -14.29 6.23 20.24
C LEU A 43 -12.89 6.53 19.67
N LEU A 44 -12.25 7.61 20.08
CA LEU A 44 -10.90 7.96 19.64
C LEU A 44 -9.86 6.95 20.15
N VAL A 45 -9.99 6.47 21.40
CA VAL A 45 -9.13 5.43 21.96
C VAL A 45 -9.30 4.11 21.19
N VAL A 46 -10.55 3.70 20.93
CA VAL A 46 -10.85 2.50 20.14
C VAL A 46 -10.31 2.62 18.72
N LEU A 47 -10.50 3.76 18.06
CA LEU A 47 -9.96 4.02 16.73
C LEU A 47 -8.43 3.96 16.71
N GLY A 48 -7.77 4.50 17.75
CA GLY A 48 -6.33 4.41 17.95
C GLY A 48 -5.86 2.95 18.10
N LEU A 49 -6.50 2.17 18.96
CA LEU A 49 -6.18 0.75 19.17
C LEU A 49 -6.41 -0.09 17.91
N VAL A 50 -7.50 0.15 17.17
CA VAL A 50 -7.78 -0.51 15.90
C VAL A 50 -6.72 -0.15 14.85
N SER A 51 -6.31 1.13 14.77
CA SER A 51 -5.26 1.59 13.87
C SER A 51 -3.90 0.95 14.18
N VAL A 52 -3.56 0.78 15.46
CA VAL A 52 -2.34 0.08 15.92
C VAL A 52 -2.40 -1.42 15.62
N ARG A 53 -3.56 -2.06 15.82
CA ARG A 53 -3.73 -3.48 15.48
C ARG A 53 -3.62 -3.72 13.97
N TRP A 54 -4.11 -2.79 13.16
CA TRP A 54 -4.00 -2.84 11.69
C TRP A 54 -2.58 -2.58 11.17
N ARG A 55 -1.74 -1.84 11.91
CA ARG A 55 -0.32 -1.62 11.57
C ARG A 55 0.53 -2.90 11.51
N ARG A 56 0.06 -4.02 12.06
CA ARG A 56 0.82 -5.29 12.05
C ARG A 56 0.82 -6.01 10.70
N THR A 57 0.02 -5.57 9.72
CA THR A 57 -0.12 -6.31 8.45
C THR A 57 0.50 -5.61 7.23
N ALA A 58 0.77 -4.31 7.28
CA ALA A 58 1.52 -3.59 6.22
C ALA A 58 2.11 -2.25 6.70
N PRO A 59 3.36 -1.91 6.33
CA PRO A 59 3.92 -0.59 6.60
C PRO A 59 3.17 0.50 5.82
N LEU A 60 2.83 1.61 6.50
CA LEU A 60 2.17 2.75 5.86
C LEU A 60 3.13 3.46 4.88
N PRO A 61 2.66 3.94 3.72
CA PRO A 61 3.45 4.76 2.81
C PRO A 61 3.99 6.01 3.54
N PRO A 62 5.19 6.51 3.19
CA PRO A 62 5.79 7.69 3.84
C PRO A 62 4.88 8.93 3.82
N SER A 63 4.19 9.16 2.71
CA SER A 63 3.26 10.28 2.51
C SER A 63 2.10 10.29 3.51
N VAL A 64 1.55 9.12 3.84
CA VAL A 64 0.45 8.99 4.81
C VAL A 64 0.93 9.31 6.23
N ARG A 65 2.17 8.97 6.57
CA ARG A 65 2.75 9.28 7.88
C ARG A 65 2.95 10.79 8.04
N VAL A 66 3.43 11.46 6.99
CA VAL A 66 3.62 12.91 6.98
C VAL A 66 2.29 13.64 7.11
N VAL A 67 1.26 13.23 6.34
CA VAL A 67 -0.09 13.84 6.43
C VAL A 67 -0.70 13.63 7.81
N ALA A 68 -0.58 12.43 8.38
CA ALA A 68 -1.09 12.15 9.72
C ALA A 68 -0.34 12.95 10.82
N ALA A 69 0.99 13.09 10.69
CA ALA A 69 1.79 13.89 11.61
C ALA A 69 1.46 15.39 11.50
N LEU A 70 1.31 15.92 10.30
CA LEU A 70 0.89 17.30 10.05
C LEU A 70 -0.51 17.57 10.61
N ALA A 71 -1.49 16.70 10.31
CA ALA A 71 -2.84 16.83 10.86
C ALA A 71 -2.84 16.84 12.40
N GLY A 72 -2.00 16.00 13.01
CA GLY A 72 -1.84 15.99 14.46
C GLY A 72 -1.18 17.24 15.03
N ALA A 73 -0.12 17.74 14.38
CA ALA A 73 0.56 18.98 14.78
C ALA A 73 -0.36 20.20 14.64
N LEU A 74 -1.14 20.27 13.56
CA LEU A 74 -2.16 21.29 13.35
C LEU A 74 -3.28 21.21 14.40
N LEU A 75 -3.64 20.01 14.85
CA LEU A 75 -4.61 19.82 15.92
C LEU A 75 -4.08 20.37 17.25
N VAL A 76 -2.84 20.04 17.61
CA VAL A 76 -2.20 20.59 18.82
C VAL A 76 -2.05 22.11 18.74
N ALA A 77 -1.60 22.64 17.60
CA ALA A 77 -1.47 24.08 17.38
C ALA A 77 -2.83 24.80 17.45
N HIS A 78 -3.89 24.21 16.90
CA HIS A 78 -5.24 24.74 17.00
C HIS A 78 -5.72 24.75 18.46
N GLN A 79 -5.49 23.69 19.24
CA GLN A 79 -5.87 23.64 20.66
C GLN A 79 -5.11 24.68 21.50
N LEU A 80 -3.83 24.91 21.22
CA LEU A 80 -3.02 25.89 21.94
C LEU A 80 -3.37 27.34 21.55
N ALA A 81 -3.91 27.55 20.36
CA ALA A 81 -4.25 28.87 19.84
C ALA A 81 -5.72 29.29 20.09
N THR A 82 -6.57 28.41 20.60
CA THR A 82 -8.01 28.69 20.77
C THR A 82 -8.33 28.96 22.26
N PRO A 83 -8.56 30.23 22.68
CA PRO A 83 -9.03 30.52 24.03
C PRO A 83 -10.45 29.98 24.27
N ALA A 84 -10.87 29.87 25.54
CA ALA A 84 -12.11 29.20 25.94
C ALA A 84 -13.42 29.83 25.41
N ASP A 85 -13.36 31.02 24.80
CA ASP A 85 -14.52 31.80 24.37
C ASP A 85 -14.92 31.63 22.89
N VAL A 86 -14.28 30.71 22.15
CA VAL A 86 -14.56 30.60 20.72
C VAL A 86 -15.86 29.83 20.46
N THR A 87 -16.84 30.56 19.91
CA THR A 87 -18.20 30.13 19.58
C THR A 87 -18.26 28.86 18.73
N GLY A 88 -19.37 28.11 18.83
CA GLY A 88 -19.57 26.78 18.25
C GLY A 88 -19.33 26.64 16.74
N LEU A 89 -19.28 27.75 15.99
CA LEU A 89 -18.98 27.77 14.55
C LEU A 89 -17.53 27.35 14.25
N SER A 90 -16.57 27.84 15.06
CA SER A 90 -15.14 27.53 14.91
C SER A 90 -14.85 26.05 15.19
N ARG A 91 -15.51 25.50 16.22
CA ARG A 91 -15.43 24.10 16.64
C ARG A 91 -16.02 23.17 15.58
N THR A 92 -17.11 23.59 14.94
CA THR A 92 -17.73 22.84 13.83
C THR A 92 -16.86 22.90 12.58
N GLY A 93 -16.25 24.04 12.27
CA GLY A 93 -15.32 24.20 11.16
C GLY A 93 -14.07 23.31 11.29
N SER A 94 -13.51 23.19 12.48
CA SER A 94 -12.36 22.30 12.71
C SER A 94 -12.74 20.82 12.60
N PHE A 95 -13.90 20.39 13.10
CA PHE A 95 -14.39 19.02 12.86
C PHE A 95 -14.63 18.72 11.38
N LEU A 96 -15.13 19.67 10.59
CA LEU A 96 -15.29 19.50 9.13
C LEU A 96 -13.93 19.38 8.43
N LEU A 97 -12.93 20.18 8.82
CA LEU A 97 -11.57 20.09 8.30
C LEU A 97 -10.90 18.75 8.67
N TYR A 98 -11.10 18.25 9.89
CA TYR A 98 -10.60 16.93 10.30
C TYR A 98 -11.33 15.79 9.59
N GLY A 99 -12.65 15.91 9.42
CA GLY A 99 -13.46 14.98 8.62
C GLY A 99 -13.01 14.95 7.17
N ALA A 100 -12.71 16.10 6.56
CA ALA A 100 -12.19 16.21 5.21
C ALA A 100 -10.76 15.62 5.10
N ALA A 101 -9.87 15.91 6.05
CA ALA A 101 -8.52 15.33 6.07
C ALA A 101 -8.57 13.79 6.22
N LEU A 102 -9.46 13.28 7.08
CA LEU A 102 -9.69 11.84 7.23
C LEU A 102 -10.30 11.26 5.94
N ALA A 103 -11.28 11.93 5.34
CA ALA A 103 -11.87 11.51 4.08
C ALA A 103 -10.83 11.49 2.95
N VAL A 104 -9.95 12.48 2.83
CA VAL A 104 -8.84 12.49 1.86
C VAL A 104 -7.85 11.37 2.13
N ALA A 105 -7.49 11.13 3.40
CA ALA A 105 -6.61 10.03 3.78
C ALA A 105 -7.22 8.66 3.48
N LEU A 106 -8.54 8.51 3.64
CA LEU A 106 -9.29 7.30 3.32
C LEU A 106 -9.60 7.17 1.83
N TRP A 107 -9.76 8.27 1.10
CA TRP A 107 -9.96 8.29 -0.35
C TRP A 107 -8.69 7.84 -1.07
N ARG A 108 -7.51 8.25 -0.58
CA ARG A 108 -6.22 7.68 -1.02
C ARG A 108 -6.01 6.22 -0.59
N ARG A 109 -6.85 5.67 0.27
CA ARG A 109 -6.93 4.22 0.57
C ARG A 109 -7.96 3.50 -0.29
N ARG A 110 -8.60 4.13 -1.27
CA ARG A 110 -9.18 3.33 -2.35
C ARG A 110 -8.04 2.45 -2.85
N PRO A 111 -8.17 1.11 -2.81
CA PRO A 111 -7.17 0.28 -3.43
C PRO A 111 -7.10 0.80 -4.85
N GLU A 112 -5.97 1.42 -5.23
CA GLU A 112 -5.71 1.66 -6.63
C GLU A 112 -6.10 0.38 -7.33
N GLN A 113 -7.02 0.51 -8.29
CA GLN A 113 -7.58 -0.61 -9.01
C GLN A 113 -6.38 -1.40 -9.50
N ARG A 114 -6.00 -2.50 -8.80
CA ARG A 114 -4.74 -3.20 -9.03
C ARG A 114 -4.58 -3.32 -10.54
N ALA A 115 -3.45 -2.85 -11.06
CA ALA A 115 -3.17 -2.81 -12.50
C ALA A 115 -3.27 -4.19 -13.19
N GLY A 116 -3.50 -5.23 -12.38
CA GLY A 116 -3.95 -6.53 -12.82
C GLY A 116 -3.08 -7.62 -12.23
N THR A 117 -3.04 -8.75 -12.91
CA THR A 117 -2.06 -9.81 -12.67
C THR A 117 -0.96 -9.73 -13.74
N LEU A 118 0.30 -9.87 -13.33
CA LEU A 118 1.41 -10.12 -14.24
C LEU A 118 1.82 -11.59 -14.09
N LEU A 119 1.68 -12.37 -15.16
CA LEU A 119 2.06 -13.77 -15.20
C LEU A 119 3.37 -13.90 -15.99
N ILE A 120 4.46 -14.24 -15.30
CA ILE A 120 5.78 -14.44 -15.90
C ILE A 120 5.98 -15.94 -16.09
N ALA A 121 6.15 -16.41 -17.32
CA ALA A 121 6.24 -17.83 -17.64
C ALA A 121 7.43 -18.15 -18.54
N GLU A 122 8.02 -19.34 -18.34
CA GLU A 122 9.03 -19.94 -19.21
C GLU A 122 8.81 -21.46 -19.28
N GLY A 123 8.86 -22.05 -20.47
CA GLY A 123 8.74 -23.51 -20.64
C GLY A 123 7.41 -24.10 -20.15
N VAL A 124 6.33 -23.33 -20.23
CA VAL A 124 4.98 -23.76 -19.82
C VAL A 124 4.05 -23.62 -21.01
N GLY A 125 3.36 -24.71 -21.38
CA GLY A 125 2.45 -24.70 -22.52
C GLY A 125 1.31 -23.68 -22.37
N ALA A 126 0.86 -23.14 -23.50
CA ALA A 126 -0.20 -22.12 -23.59
C ALA A 126 -1.46 -22.51 -22.80
N ASP A 127 -1.90 -23.76 -22.86
CA ASP A 127 -3.11 -24.21 -22.14
C ASP A 127 -2.97 -24.16 -20.62
N ARG A 128 -1.78 -24.45 -20.09
CA ARG A 128 -1.50 -24.30 -18.65
C ARG A 128 -1.48 -22.84 -18.23
N ILE A 129 -1.06 -21.93 -19.11
CA ILE A 129 -1.13 -20.50 -18.83
C ILE A 129 -2.57 -20.03 -18.89
N ALA A 130 -3.31 -20.36 -19.95
CA ALA A 130 -4.70 -19.99 -20.15
C ALA A 130 -5.58 -20.43 -18.97
N SER A 131 -5.43 -21.67 -18.49
CA SER A 131 -6.16 -22.18 -17.32
C SER A 131 -5.86 -21.46 -16.00
N ARG A 132 -4.77 -20.68 -15.95
CA ARG A 132 -4.39 -19.86 -14.78
C ARG A 132 -4.79 -18.40 -14.91
N VAL A 133 -5.13 -17.94 -16.11
CA VAL A 133 -5.65 -16.60 -16.36
C VAL A 133 -7.11 -16.57 -15.93
N LYS A 134 -7.42 -15.83 -14.86
CA LYS A 134 -8.79 -15.68 -14.37
C LYS A 134 -9.56 -14.54 -15.04
N ASP A 135 -8.85 -13.47 -15.37
CA ASP A 135 -9.38 -12.23 -15.92
C ASP A 135 -8.43 -11.77 -17.04
N PRO A 136 -8.71 -12.13 -18.31
CA PRO A 136 -7.83 -11.86 -19.46
C PRO A 136 -7.52 -10.36 -19.64
N GLU A 137 -8.54 -9.51 -19.50
CA GLU A 137 -8.45 -8.05 -19.67
C GLU A 137 -7.51 -7.41 -18.63
N ARG A 138 -7.41 -8.05 -17.46
CA ARG A 138 -6.54 -7.58 -16.37
C ARG A 138 -5.30 -8.45 -16.19
N THR A 139 -4.96 -9.33 -17.13
CA THR A 139 -3.80 -10.20 -17.00
C THR A 139 -2.81 -9.99 -18.13
N LEU A 140 -1.64 -9.44 -17.80
CA LEU A 140 -0.51 -9.37 -18.73
C LEU A 140 0.35 -10.62 -18.55
N VAL A 141 0.62 -11.34 -19.65
CA VAL A 141 1.53 -12.48 -19.67
C VAL A 141 2.87 -12.04 -20.26
N LEU A 142 3.95 -12.20 -19.50
CA LEU A 142 5.32 -12.11 -19.99
C LEU A 142 5.84 -13.54 -20.20
N TYR A 143 5.90 -13.97 -21.46
CA TYR A 143 6.36 -15.30 -21.81
C TYR A 143 7.78 -15.28 -22.37
N ARG A 144 8.70 -15.99 -21.72
CA ARG A 144 10.05 -16.21 -22.22
C ARG A 144 10.07 -17.48 -23.08
N ALA A 145 10.29 -17.30 -24.37
CA ALA A 145 10.37 -18.38 -25.34
C ALA A 145 11.83 -18.75 -25.63
N ARG A 146 12.16 -20.02 -25.43
CA ARG A 146 13.51 -20.57 -25.65
C ARG A 146 13.79 -20.84 -27.13
N ASP A 147 12.73 -21.07 -27.89
CA ASP A 147 12.78 -21.39 -29.32
C ASP A 147 11.55 -20.84 -30.06
N PRO A 148 11.55 -20.85 -31.41
CA PRO A 148 10.44 -20.34 -32.21
C PRO A 148 9.12 -21.09 -32.02
N ARG A 149 9.13 -22.36 -31.60
CA ARG A 149 7.92 -23.16 -31.36
C ARG A 149 7.24 -22.70 -30.08
N GLU A 150 8.01 -22.47 -29.02
CA GLU A 150 7.51 -21.87 -27.79
C GLU A 150 6.96 -20.46 -28.03
N ALA A 151 7.64 -19.66 -28.86
CA ALA A 151 7.15 -18.34 -29.24
C ALA A 151 5.81 -18.42 -29.98
N ALA A 152 5.65 -19.38 -30.91
CA ALA A 152 4.40 -19.61 -31.62
C ALA A 152 3.27 -20.01 -30.66
N ALA A 153 3.51 -20.94 -29.73
CA ALA A 153 2.54 -21.32 -28.70
C ALA A 153 2.12 -20.14 -27.82
N ALA A 154 3.06 -19.25 -27.45
CA ALA A 154 2.74 -18.03 -26.71
C ALA A 154 1.90 -17.03 -27.54
N ARG A 155 2.03 -17.01 -28.87
CA ARG A 155 1.16 -16.19 -29.74
C ARG A 155 -0.27 -16.72 -29.80
N GLU A 156 -0.49 -18.01 -29.62
CA GLU A 156 -1.86 -18.57 -29.53
C GLU A 156 -2.64 -18.02 -28.33
N LEU A 157 -1.97 -17.74 -27.21
CA LEU A 157 -2.60 -17.05 -26.07
C LEU A 157 -3.12 -15.67 -26.45
N ARG A 158 -2.42 -14.96 -27.34
CA ARG A 158 -2.86 -13.67 -27.85
C ARG A 158 -4.11 -13.78 -28.70
N ALA A 159 -4.23 -14.84 -29.49
CA ALA A 159 -5.44 -15.15 -30.25
C ALA A 159 -6.65 -15.45 -29.33
N ARG A 160 -6.41 -15.88 -28.09
CA ARG A 160 -7.44 -16.10 -27.05
C ARG A 160 -7.78 -14.82 -26.25
N GLY A 161 -7.34 -13.64 -26.71
CA GLY A 161 -7.64 -12.35 -26.08
C GLY A 161 -6.77 -12.02 -24.85
N VAL A 162 -5.71 -12.79 -24.58
CA VAL A 162 -4.79 -12.49 -23.47
C VAL A 162 -3.67 -11.57 -23.95
N PRO A 163 -3.40 -10.44 -23.29
CA PRO A 163 -2.22 -9.62 -23.56
C PRO A 163 -0.94 -10.42 -23.27
N VAL A 164 -0.13 -10.69 -24.31
CA VAL A 164 1.12 -11.44 -24.20
C VAL A 164 2.28 -10.62 -24.74
N MET A 165 3.32 -10.49 -23.92
CA MET A 165 4.63 -9.98 -24.30
C MET A 165 5.60 -11.17 -24.38
N ILE A 166 6.24 -11.35 -25.53
CA ILE A 166 7.15 -12.48 -25.78
C ILE A 166 8.59 -11.97 -25.73
N VAL A 167 9.40 -12.61 -24.91
CA VAL A 167 10.85 -12.42 -24.86
C VAL A 167 11.48 -13.65 -25.48
N GLU A 168 11.95 -13.52 -26.71
CA GLU A 168 12.65 -14.59 -27.42
C GLU A 168 14.14 -14.59 -27.04
N GLY A 169 14.69 -15.78 -26.81
CA GLY A 169 16.12 -15.96 -26.64
C GLY A 169 16.45 -17.21 -25.82
N ALA A 170 17.58 -17.83 -26.16
CA ALA A 170 18.06 -19.02 -25.47
C ALA A 170 18.23 -18.78 -23.96
N GLU A 171 18.32 -19.85 -23.17
CA GLU A 171 18.44 -19.73 -21.70
C GLU A 171 19.62 -18.84 -21.30
N HIS A 172 20.70 -18.87 -22.07
CA HIS A 172 21.94 -18.14 -21.82
C HIS A 172 22.07 -16.84 -22.63
N ASP A 173 21.05 -16.48 -23.42
CA ASP A 173 21.03 -15.21 -24.15
C ASP A 173 21.05 -14.03 -23.14
N PRO A 174 22.06 -13.15 -23.20
CA PRO A 174 22.14 -11.97 -22.34
C PRO A 174 20.90 -11.08 -22.42
N ARG A 175 20.31 -10.92 -23.61
CA ARG A 175 19.14 -10.05 -23.83
C ARG A 175 17.89 -10.61 -23.16
N ALA A 176 17.66 -11.92 -23.30
CA ALA A 176 16.54 -12.59 -22.65
C ALA A 176 16.69 -12.59 -21.12
N LYS A 177 17.91 -12.75 -20.60
CA LYS A 177 18.18 -12.63 -19.16
C LYS A 177 17.97 -11.20 -18.66
N GLU A 178 18.43 -10.20 -19.39
CA GLU A 178 18.25 -8.79 -19.01
C GLU A 178 16.76 -8.41 -18.96
N ALA A 179 15.96 -8.87 -19.93
CA ALA A 179 14.52 -8.61 -19.98
C ALA A 179 13.77 -9.06 -18.71
N VAL A 180 14.16 -10.20 -18.12
CA VAL A 180 13.56 -10.71 -16.87
C VAL A 180 14.32 -10.30 -15.60
N SER A 181 15.33 -9.44 -15.73
CA SER A 181 16.02 -8.83 -14.59
C SER A 181 15.17 -7.73 -13.94
N ALA A 182 15.59 -7.22 -12.77
CA ALA A 182 14.86 -6.15 -12.10
C ALA A 182 14.70 -4.90 -13.00
N SER A 183 15.78 -4.46 -13.64
CA SER A 183 15.76 -3.30 -14.54
C SER A 183 14.97 -3.57 -15.82
N GLY A 184 15.09 -4.77 -16.39
CA GLY A 184 14.32 -5.16 -17.56
C GLY A 184 12.83 -5.18 -17.28
N LEU A 185 12.42 -5.82 -16.18
CA LEU A 185 11.03 -5.89 -15.76
C LEU A 185 10.43 -4.50 -15.49
N SER A 186 11.15 -3.59 -14.84
CA SER A 186 10.64 -2.22 -14.63
C SER A 186 10.53 -1.40 -15.92
N ARG A 187 11.33 -1.72 -16.95
CA ARG A 187 11.23 -1.06 -18.26
C ARG A 187 10.10 -1.63 -19.10
N LEU A 188 9.95 -2.96 -19.09
CA LEU A 188 8.92 -3.68 -19.85
C LEU A 188 7.52 -3.51 -19.24
N VAL A 189 7.44 -3.47 -17.92
CA VAL A 189 6.19 -3.34 -17.16
C VAL A 189 6.38 -2.27 -16.08
N PRO A 190 6.21 -0.98 -16.43
CA PRO A 190 6.46 0.14 -15.50
C PRO A 190 5.61 0.10 -14.22
N ASP A 191 4.40 -0.45 -14.31
CA ASP A 191 3.43 -0.60 -13.21
C ASP A 191 3.58 -1.94 -12.47
N ILE A 192 4.72 -2.64 -12.60
CA ILE A 192 4.93 -3.96 -12.00
C ILE A 192 4.76 -3.97 -10.47
N SER A 193 5.05 -2.85 -9.79
CA SER A 193 4.86 -2.70 -8.34
C SER A 193 3.38 -2.73 -7.91
N GLU A 194 2.47 -2.40 -8.81
CA GLU A 194 1.03 -2.33 -8.56
C GLU A 194 0.31 -3.64 -8.97
N ARG A 195 0.98 -4.48 -9.76
CA ARG A 195 0.45 -5.75 -10.26
C ARG A 195 0.69 -6.90 -9.28
N ARG A 196 -0.24 -7.85 -9.25
CA ARG A 196 0.00 -9.14 -8.61
C ARG A 196 0.89 -9.99 -9.51
N VAL A 197 2.12 -10.27 -9.09
CA VAL A 197 3.05 -11.08 -9.90
C VAL A 197 2.95 -12.57 -9.55
N VAL A 198 2.80 -13.41 -10.59
CA VAL A 198 2.83 -14.87 -10.49
C VAL A 198 3.88 -15.40 -11.47
N VAL A 199 4.72 -16.33 -11.02
CA VAL A 199 5.84 -16.86 -11.83
C VAL A 199 5.67 -18.36 -12.02
N TYR A 200 5.80 -18.83 -13.26
CA TYR A 200 5.77 -20.23 -13.64
C TYR A 200 6.98 -20.62 -14.49
N GLY A 201 7.50 -21.83 -14.30
CA GLY A 201 8.59 -22.36 -15.11
C GLY A 201 9.58 -23.20 -14.31
N PRO A 202 10.76 -23.51 -14.88
CA PRO A 202 11.80 -24.27 -14.22
C PRO A 202 12.26 -23.63 -12.90
N ARG A 203 12.72 -24.46 -11.94
CA ARG A 203 13.15 -24.00 -10.61
C ARG A 203 14.19 -22.87 -10.67
N GLY A 204 15.15 -22.96 -11.60
CA GLY A 204 16.18 -21.93 -11.81
C GLY A 204 15.58 -20.59 -12.24
N PHE A 205 14.67 -20.62 -13.21
CA PHE A 205 13.95 -19.43 -13.68
C PHE A 205 13.13 -18.77 -12.57
N VAL A 206 12.32 -19.57 -11.85
CA VAL A 206 11.48 -19.05 -10.75
C VAL A 206 12.34 -18.39 -9.67
N ARG A 207 13.48 -19.00 -9.31
CA ARG A 207 14.41 -18.44 -8.33
C ARG A 207 15.02 -17.13 -8.82
N TYR A 208 15.44 -17.07 -10.09
CA TYR A 208 16.01 -15.88 -10.71
C TYR A 208 15.02 -14.71 -10.70
N VAL A 209 13.80 -14.91 -11.22
CA VAL A 209 12.76 -13.88 -11.29
C VAL A 209 12.34 -13.43 -9.91
N ARG A 210 12.18 -14.35 -8.94
CA ARG A 210 11.91 -13.97 -7.54
C ARG A 210 13.01 -13.10 -6.95
N GLY A 211 14.28 -13.38 -7.26
CA GLY A 211 15.41 -12.54 -6.88
C GLY A 211 15.32 -11.13 -7.49
N ALA A 212 14.95 -11.02 -8.78
CA ALA A 212 14.72 -9.74 -9.45
C ALA A 212 13.57 -8.94 -8.82
N LEU A 213 12.42 -9.59 -8.57
CA LEU A 213 11.25 -8.96 -7.94
C LEU A 213 11.53 -8.49 -6.52
N SER A 214 12.34 -9.23 -5.75
CA SER A 214 12.76 -8.80 -4.41
C SER A 214 13.54 -7.48 -4.45
N LYS A 215 14.38 -7.26 -5.48
CA LYS A 215 15.13 -6.01 -5.65
C LYS A 215 14.22 -4.83 -6.02
N LEU A 216 13.20 -5.07 -6.83
CA LEU A 216 12.22 -4.04 -7.18
C LEU A 216 11.43 -3.55 -5.97
N ARG A 217 11.01 -4.48 -5.09
CA ARG A 217 10.28 -4.12 -3.87
C ARG A 217 11.12 -3.38 -2.82
N GLN A 218 12.45 -3.42 -2.94
CA GLN A 218 13.35 -2.66 -2.06
C GLN A 218 13.57 -1.22 -2.56
N ARG A 219 13.21 -0.92 -3.82
CA ARG A 219 13.40 0.40 -4.45
C ARG A 219 12.12 1.25 -4.50
N ALA A 220 10.95 0.64 -4.35
CA ALA A 220 9.66 1.30 -4.24
C ALA A 220 9.33 1.64 -2.78
#